data_AF-A0A2A6DY82-F1
#
_entry.id   AF-A0A2A6DY82-F1
#
_cell.length_a   1.000
_cell.length_b   1.000
_cell.length_c   1.000
_cell.angle_alpha   90.00
_cell.angle_beta   90.00
_cell.angle_gamma   90.00
#
_symmetry.space_group_name_H-M   'P 1'
#
loop_
_entity.id
_entity.type
_entity.pdbx_description
1 polymer ?
#
loop_
_entity_poly.entity_id
_entity_poly.type
_entity_poly.pdbx_seq_one_letter_code
_entity_poly.pdbx_strand_id
1 'polypeptide(L)'
;MAAAIEAAKEGEVGAMITNIERSIERIKKRLRAEARAEGWAEGLAQGMAKGRVEERRVMARKLLMRGMAVEEVAELTELSVDEVRRLKMDE
;
A
#
# COMPACT_ATOMS: atom_id res chain seq x y z
N MET A 1 49.02 -34.01 14.67
CA MET A 1 47.61 -34.29 15.02
C MET A 1 46.87 -33.02 15.43
N ALA A 2 47.35 -32.25 16.42
CA ALA A 2 46.71 -30.99 16.85
C ALA A 2 46.51 -29.94 15.72
N ALA A 3 47.53 -29.71 14.88
CA ALA A 3 47.43 -28.75 13.78
C ALA A 3 46.38 -29.12 12.71
N ALA A 4 46.14 -30.42 12.48
CA ALA A 4 45.13 -30.89 11.54
C ALA A 4 43.70 -30.72 12.07
N ILE A 5 43.52 -30.89 13.38
CA ILE A 5 42.23 -30.65 14.06
C ILE A 5 41.87 -29.16 14.00
N GLU A 6 42.85 -28.27 14.19
CA GLU A 6 42.58 -26.83 14.21
C GLU A 6 42.29 -26.27 12.81
N ALA A 7 43.02 -26.72 11.80
CA ALA A 7 42.70 -26.40 10.40
C ALA A 7 41.29 -26.89 10.00
N ALA A 8 40.84 -28.04 10.51
CA ALA A 8 39.50 -28.54 10.26
C ALA A 8 38.41 -27.64 10.88
N LYS A 9 38.61 -27.20 12.14
CA LYS A 9 37.68 -26.26 12.80
C LYS A 9 37.62 -24.91 12.09
N GLU A 10 38.76 -24.37 11.66
CA GLU A 10 38.80 -23.12 10.87
C GLU A 10 38.00 -23.26 9.57
N GLY A 11 38.09 -24.41 8.90
CA GLY A 11 37.28 -24.74 7.72
C GLY A 11 35.77 -24.81 8.02
N GLU A 12 35.39 -25.44 9.14
CA GLU A 12 33.99 -25.53 9.58
C GLU A 12 33.41 -24.14 9.91
N VAL A 13 34.17 -23.30 10.61
CA VAL A 13 33.79 -21.93 10.94
C VAL A 13 33.65 -21.09 9.67
N GLY A 14 34.59 -21.22 8.72
CA GLY A 14 34.50 -20.55 7.42
C GLY A 14 33.24 -20.95 6.65
N ALA A 15 32.95 -22.25 6.57
CA ALA A 15 31.73 -22.75 5.92
C ALA A 15 30.45 -22.24 6.61
N MET A 16 30.46 -22.15 7.94
CA MET A 16 29.34 -21.60 8.71
C MET A 16 29.11 -20.12 8.40
N ILE A 17 30.16 -19.30 8.34
CA ILE A 17 30.07 -17.88 7.99
C ILE A 17 29.45 -17.72 6.59
N THR A 18 29.95 -18.45 5.59
CA THR A 18 29.39 -18.41 4.23
C THR A 18 27.93 -18.86 4.17
N ASN A 19 27.53 -19.84 4.99
CA ASN A 19 26.13 -20.27 5.08
C ASN A 19 25.22 -19.19 5.68
N ILE A 20 25.72 -18.48 6.69
CA ILE A 20 25.02 -17.37 7.33
C ILE A 20 24.87 -16.20 6.36
N GLU A 21 25.94 -15.79 5.68
CA GLU A 21 25.92 -14.72 4.68
C GLU A 21 24.89 -14.99 3.58
N ARG A 22 24.89 -16.21 3.02
CA ARG A 22 23.89 -16.64 2.03
C ARG A 22 22.46 -16.58 2.58
N SER A 23 22.28 -16.92 3.86
CA SER A 23 20.96 -16.89 4.51
C SER A 23 20.47 -15.47 4.74
N ILE A 24 21.36 -14.56 5.15
CA ILE A 24 21.06 -13.13 5.31
C ILE A 24 20.64 -12.53 3.96
N GLU A 25 21.37 -12.80 2.87
CA GLU A 25 21.02 -12.26 1.56
C GLU A 25 19.65 -12.78 1.08
N ARG A 26 19.34 -14.06 1.34
CA ARG A 26 18.01 -14.63 1.05
C ARG A 26 16.90 -13.94 1.84
N ILE A 27 17.10 -13.73 3.15
CA ILE A 27 16.15 -13.01 4.01
C ILE A 27 15.95 -11.59 3.50
N LYS A 28 17.03 -10.87 3.21
CA LYS A 28 16.99 -9.49 2.68
C LYS A 28 16.23 -9.41 1.37
N LYS A 29 16.41 -10.39 0.47
CA LYS A 29 15.68 -10.47 -0.80
C LYS A 29 14.19 -10.69 -0.57
N ARG A 30 13.81 -11.58 0.37
CA ARG A 30 12.41 -11.83 0.73
C ARG A 30 11.74 -10.60 1.33
N LEU A 31 12.36 -9.99 2.34
CA LEU A 31 11.85 -8.78 2.99
C LEU A 31 11.59 -7.65 1.98
N ARG A 32 12.50 -7.43 1.02
CA ARG A 32 12.29 -6.44 -0.03
C ARG A 32 11.15 -6.79 -0.99
N ALA A 33 10.92 -8.07 -1.25
CA ALA A 33 9.82 -8.51 -2.10
C ALA A 33 8.48 -8.35 -1.38
N GLU A 34 8.41 -8.78 -0.12
CA GLU A 34 7.26 -8.63 0.76
C GLU A 34 6.89 -7.15 0.95
N ALA A 35 7.84 -6.31 1.34
CA ALA A 35 7.60 -4.87 1.51
C ALA A 35 7.10 -4.18 0.23
N ARG A 36 7.58 -4.60 -0.96
CA ARG A 36 7.06 -4.07 -2.24
C ARG A 36 5.65 -4.56 -2.52
N ALA A 37 5.34 -5.82 -2.22
CA ALA A 37 4.02 -6.39 -2.43
C ALA A 37 2.99 -5.74 -1.50
N GLU A 38 3.33 -5.58 -0.22
CA GLU A 38 2.51 -4.89 0.78
C GLU A 38 2.27 -3.43 0.38
N GLY A 39 3.34 -2.68 0.08
CA GLY A 39 3.22 -1.29 -0.34
C GLY A 39 2.39 -1.10 -1.61
N TRP A 40 2.49 -2.03 -2.57
CA TRP A 40 1.64 -2.01 -3.77
C TRP A 40 0.16 -2.27 -3.43
N ALA A 41 -0.11 -3.27 -2.59
CA ALA A 41 -1.47 -3.63 -2.18
C ALA A 41 -2.14 -2.48 -1.40
N GLU A 42 -1.43 -1.90 -0.43
CA GLU A 42 -1.91 -0.74 0.34
C GLU A 42 -2.13 0.47 -0.57
N GLY A 43 -1.18 0.78 -1.45
CA GLY A 43 -1.28 1.89 -2.37
C GLY A 43 -2.47 1.75 -3.33
N LEU A 44 -2.70 0.55 -3.86
CA LEU A 44 -3.84 0.25 -4.72
C LEU A 44 -5.17 0.41 -3.97
N ALA A 45 -5.27 -0.15 -2.75
CA ALA A 45 -6.47 -0.05 -1.93
C ALA A 45 -6.81 1.42 -1.58
N GLN A 46 -5.81 2.19 -1.14
CA GLN A 46 -5.97 3.61 -0.85
C GLN A 46 -6.34 4.41 -2.11
N GLY A 47 -5.69 4.11 -3.24
CA GLY A 47 -5.98 4.75 -4.53
C GLY A 47 -7.41 4.49 -5.00
N MET A 48 -7.88 3.24 -4.93
CA MET A 48 -9.26 2.88 -5.28
C MET A 48 -10.27 3.56 -4.34
N ALA A 49 -10.01 3.58 -3.03
CA ALA A 49 -10.90 4.23 -2.07
C ALA A 49 -11.01 5.75 -2.33
N LYS A 50 -9.88 6.44 -2.50
CA LYS A 50 -9.86 7.86 -2.87
C LYS A 50 -10.56 8.13 -4.19
N GLY A 51 -10.30 7.29 -5.21
CA GLY A 51 -10.92 7.40 -6.53
C GLY A 51 -12.44 7.31 -6.46
N ARG A 52 -13.00 6.35 -5.72
CA ARG A 52 -14.47 6.21 -5.56
C ARG A 52 -15.10 7.43 -4.89
N VAL A 53 -14.46 7.99 -3.87
CA VAL A 53 -14.96 9.19 -3.19
C VAL A 53 -14.92 10.40 -4.12
N GLU A 54 -13.81 10.60 -4.83
CA GLU A 54 -13.68 11.72 -5.77
C GLU A 54 -14.63 11.60 -6.96
N GLU A 55 -14.87 10.39 -7.46
CA GLU A 55 -15.86 10.15 -8.52
C GLU A 55 -17.28 10.53 -8.07
N ARG A 56 -17.68 10.14 -6.86
CA ARG A 56 -18.98 10.55 -6.27
C ARG A 56 -19.10 12.07 -6.16
N ARG A 57 -18.03 12.75 -5.72
CA ARG A 57 -18.00 14.23 -5.63
C ARG A 57 -18.08 14.90 -6.99
N VAL A 58 -17.36 14.38 -7.99
CA VAL A 58 -17.44 14.87 -9.38
C VAL A 58 -18.85 14.68 -9.95
N MET A 59 -19.47 13.53 -9.70
CA MET A 59 -20.85 13.28 -10.11
C MET A 59 -21.80 14.27 -9.43
N ALA A 60 -21.68 14.46 -8.11
CA ALA A 60 -22.51 15.39 -7.34
C ALA A 60 -22.44 16.81 -7.91
N ARG A 61 -21.22 17.32 -8.18
CA ARG A 61 -21.04 18.63 -8.83
C ARG A 61 -21.76 18.70 -10.19
N LYS A 62 -21.60 17.68 -11.05
CA LYS A 62 -22.26 17.63 -12.36
C LYS A 62 -23.78 17.59 -12.30
N LEU A 63 -24.36 16.98 -11.27
CA LEU A 63 -25.80 16.92 -11.04
C LEU A 63 -26.33 18.26 -10.49
N LEU A 64 -25.62 18.85 -9.52
CA LEU A 64 -25.93 20.18 -8.99
C LEU A 64 -25.90 21.25 -10.09
N MET A 65 -24.88 21.22 -10.97
CA MET A 65 -24.80 22.12 -12.13
C MET A 65 -25.98 21.97 -13.11
N ARG A 66 -26.65 20.81 -13.11
CA ARG A 66 -27.87 20.57 -13.91
C ARG A 66 -29.15 21.02 -13.19
N GLY A 67 -29.03 21.64 -12.02
CA GLY A 67 -30.15 22.17 -11.25
C GLY A 67 -30.88 21.15 -10.38
N MET A 68 -30.31 19.96 -10.18
CA MET A 68 -30.89 18.94 -9.30
C MET A 68 -30.85 19.37 -7.83
N ALA A 69 -31.85 18.97 -7.04
CA ALA A 69 -31.93 19.30 -5.63
C ALA A 69 -30.82 18.62 -4.82
N VAL A 70 -30.34 19.29 -3.75
CA VAL A 70 -29.23 18.81 -2.92
C VAL A 70 -29.55 17.45 -2.29
N GLU A 71 -30.78 17.28 -1.83
CA GLU A 71 -31.26 16.08 -1.17
C GLU A 71 -31.28 14.88 -2.14
N GLU A 72 -31.72 15.08 -3.38
CA GLU A 72 -31.72 14.05 -4.44
C GLU A 72 -30.30 13.71 -4.90
N VAL A 73 -29.41 14.71 -5.01
CA VAL A 73 -27.99 14.47 -5.34
C VAL A 73 -27.31 13.66 -4.24
N ALA A 74 -27.58 13.96 -2.96
CA ALA A 74 -27.04 13.22 -1.83
C ALA A 74 -27.44 11.74 -1.88
N GLU A 75 -28.71 11.47 -2.19
CA GLU A 75 -29.21 10.10 -2.39
C GLU A 75 -28.51 9.39 -3.56
N LEU A 76 -28.47 10.01 -4.74
CA LEU A 76 -27.89 9.40 -5.95
C LEU A 76 -26.38 9.16 -5.88
N THR A 77 -25.66 9.98 -5.11
CA THR A 77 -24.19 9.90 -5.00
C THR A 77 -23.72 9.20 -3.74
N GLU A 78 -24.65 8.78 -2.88
CA GLU A 78 -24.38 8.21 -1.54
C GLU A 78 -23.50 9.13 -0.67
N LEU A 79 -23.59 10.44 -0.89
CA LEU A 79 -22.91 11.45 -0.09
C LEU A 79 -23.85 11.98 0.99
N SER A 80 -23.30 12.52 2.07
CA SER A 80 -24.13 13.23 3.05
C SER A 80 -24.67 14.53 2.44
N VAL A 81 -25.88 14.92 2.83
CA VAL A 81 -26.48 16.21 2.43
C VAL A 81 -25.53 17.37 2.74
N ASP A 82 -24.87 17.36 3.90
CA ASP A 82 -23.90 18.39 4.28
C ASP A 82 -22.68 18.42 3.36
N GLU A 83 -22.20 17.26 2.91
CA GLU A 83 -21.10 17.19 1.93
C GLU A 83 -21.53 17.74 0.57
N VAL A 84 -22.72 17.39 0.09
CA VAL A 84 -23.26 17.95 -1.15
C VAL A 84 -23.49 19.46 -1.03
N ARG A 85 -23.95 19.97 0.12
CA ARG A 85 -24.06 21.41 0.39
C ARG A 85 -22.71 22.10 0.32
N ARG A 86 -21.66 21.52 0.92
CA ARG A 86 -20.28 22.07 0.83
C ARG A 86 -19.80 22.13 -0.62
N LEU A 87 -20.01 21.07 -1.40
CA LEU A 87 -19.64 21.04 -2.82
C LEU A 87 -20.34 22.13 -3.67
N LYS A 88 -21.52 22.59 -3.26
CA LYS A 88 -22.23 23.70 -3.90
C LYS A 88 -21.64 25.07 -3.54
N MET A 89 -20.96 25.19 -2.39
CA MET A 89 -20.36 26.43 -1.90
C MET A 89 -18.89 26.61 -2.33
N ASP A 90 -18.25 25.53 -2.78
CA ASP A 90 -16.85 25.50 -3.24
C ASP A 90 -16.69 25.93 -4.73
N GLU A 91 -17.65 26.68 -5.30
CA GLU A 91 -17.54 27.37 -6.61
C GLU A 91 -16.77 28.70 -6.51
#